data_AF-A0A455UEX0-F1
#
_entry.id   AF-A0A455UEX0-F1
#
_cell.length_a   1.000
_cell.length_b   1.000
_cell.length_c   1.000
_cell.angle_alpha   90.00
_cell.angle_beta   90.00
_cell.angle_gamma   90.00
#
_symmetry.space_group_name_H-M   'P 1'
#
loop_
_entity.id
_entity.type
_entity.pdbx_description
1 polymer ?
#
loop_
_entity_poly.entity_id
_entity_poly.type
_entity_poly.pdbx_seq_one_letter_code
_entity_poly.pdbx_strand_id
1 'polypeptide(L)' 'MDDMKRGFEAAANHACCKGFTVGRTLFASASRDWLAGRIDDARLVERVAQNYAELIKAWRQLRQAQPQMLSHTEEA' A
#
# COMPACT_ATOMS: atom_id res chain seq x y z
N MET A 1 7.80 0.89 -6.27
CA MET A 1 6.55 1.47 -5.75
C MET A 1 5.40 1.23 -6.73
N ASP A 2 5.64 1.50 -8.01
CA ASP A 2 4.59 1.52 -9.04
C ASP A 2 3.97 0.15 -9.31
N ASP A 3 4.75 -0.93 -9.28
CA ASP A 3 4.20 -2.29 -9.40
C ASP A 3 3.21 -2.62 -8.29
N MET A 4 3.43 -2.12 -7.08
CA MET A 4 2.49 -2.32 -5.98
C MET A 4 1.19 -1.54 -6.21
N LYS A 5 1.29 -0.29 -6.67
CA LYS A 5 0.12 0.54 -6.99
C LYS A 5 -0.71 -0.07 -8.12
N ARG A 6 -0.06 -0.59 -9.17
CA ARG A 6 -0.73 -1.34 -10.25
C ARG A 6 -1.47 -2.57 -9.72
N GLY A 7 -0.86 -3.30 -8.77
CA GLY A 7 -1.54 -4.41 -8.10
C GLY A 7 -2.78 -3.98 -7.32
N PHE A 8 -2.80 -2.78 -6.75
CA PHE A 8 -3.96 -2.25 -6.02
C PHE A 8 -5.17 -2.01 -6.93
N GLU A 9 -4.97 -1.56 -8.17
CA GLU A 9 -6.07 -1.33 -9.11
C GLU A 9 -6.89 -2.60 -9.35
N ALA A 10 -6.21 -3.71 -9.63
CA ALA A 10 -6.87 -5.01 -9.79
C ALA A 10 -7.52 -5.49 -8.48
N ALA A 11 -6.80 -5.42 -7.37
CA ALA A 11 -7.27 -5.92 -6.08
C ALA A 11 -8.46 -5.13 -5.51
N ALA A 12 -8.47 -3.80 -5.68
CA ALA A 12 -9.52 -2.93 -5.16
C ALA A 12 -10.90 -3.19 -5.79
N ASN A 13 -10.93 -3.76 -7.00
CA ASN A 13 -12.19 -4.12 -7.67
C ASN A 13 -12.89 -5.35 -7.02
N HIS A 14 -12.18 -6.13 -6.19
CA HIS A 14 -12.74 -7.31 -5.55
C HIS A 14 -13.24 -7.00 -4.14
N ALA A 15 -14.54 -7.14 -3.91
CA ALA A 15 -15.16 -6.87 -2.62
C ALA A 15 -14.61 -7.73 -1.46
N CYS A 16 -14.11 -8.95 -1.74
CA CYS A 16 -13.48 -9.81 -0.74
C CYS A 16 -12.07 -9.31 -0.33
N CYS A 17 -11.40 -8.51 -1.16
CA CYS A 17 -10.10 -7.94 -0.85
C CYS A 17 -10.24 -6.76 0.10
N LYS A 18 -9.69 -6.88 1.31
CA LYS A 18 -9.82 -5.86 2.36
C LYS A 18 -8.58 -4.99 2.54
N GLY A 19 -7.48 -5.34 1.90
CA GLY A 19 -6.22 -4.63 2.05
C GLY A 19 -5.08 -5.32 1.34
N PHE A 20 -3.86 -5.01 1.76
CA PHE A 20 -2.63 -5.47 1.14
C PHE A 20 -1.55 -5.68 2.21
N THR A 21 -0.56 -6.52 1.89
CA THR A 21 0.60 -6.77 2.75
C THR A 21 1.86 -6.30 2.06
N VAL A 22 2.76 -5.64 2.80
CA VAL A 22 3.99 -5.06 2.25
C VAL A 22 5.19 -5.42 3.11
N GLY A 23 6.34 -5.61 2.48
CA GLY A 23 7.60 -5.92 3.16
C GLY A 23 8.75 -5.18 2.49
N ARG A 24 9.55 -5.89 1.68
CA ARG A 24 10.75 -5.32 1.03
C ARG A 24 10.48 -4.03 0.26
N THR A 25 9.34 -3.92 -0.42
CA THR A 25 8.97 -2.70 -1.15
C THR A 25 8.84 -1.47 -0.24
N LEU A 26 8.50 -1.66 1.04
CA LEU A 26 8.33 -0.57 2.00
C LEU A 26 9.68 -0.05 2.53
N PHE A 27 10.58 -0.95 2.93
CA PHE A 27 11.77 -0.57 3.70
C PHE A 27 13.12 -0.91 3.06
N ALA A 28 13.20 -1.88 2.13
CA ALA A 28 14.49 -2.46 1.75
C ALA A 28 15.47 -1.48 1.09
N SER A 29 14.98 -0.46 0.38
CA SER A 29 15.85 0.56 -0.20
C SER A 29 16.45 1.46 0.89
N ALA A 30 15.61 1.97 1.80
CA ALA A 30 16.05 2.83 2.89
C ALA A 30 16.97 2.07 3.85
N SER A 31 16.65 0.83 4.19
CA SER A 31 17.52 -0.02 5.03
C SER A 31 18.88 -0.28 4.38
N ARG A 32 18.95 -0.44 3.06
CA ARG A 32 20.23 -0.60 2.36
C ARG A 32 21.09 0.66 2.43
N ASP A 33 20.48 1.84 2.28
CA ASP A 33 21.21 3.11 2.42
C ASP A 33 21.69 3.32 3.86
N TRP A 34 20.86 2.96 4.84
CA TRP A 34 21.16 3.08 6.26
C TRP A 34 22.32 2.15 6.66
N LEU A 35 22.26 0.87 6.28
CA LEU A 35 23.34 -0.09 6.52
C LEU A 35 24.65 0.28 5.82
N ALA A 36 24.57 1.02 4.71
CA ALA A 36 25.73 1.56 4.00
C ALA A 36 26.26 2.87 4.62
N GLY A 37 25.67 3.36 5.71
CA GLY A 37 26.03 4.63 6.35
C GLY A 37 25.71 5.88 5.51
N ARG A 38 24.89 5.76 4.46
CA ARG A 38 24.51 6.89 3.59
C ARG A 38 23.41 7.76 4.20
N ILE A 39 22.62 7.20 5.10
CA ILE A 39 21.55 7.90 5.82
C ILE A 39 21.59 7.53 7.30
N ASP A 40 21.12 8.44 8.14
CA ASP A 40 20.97 8.22 9.58
C ASP A 40 19.62 7.58 9.94
N ASP A 41 19.44 7.30 11.23
CA ASP A 41 18.24 6.68 11.78
C ASP A 41 16.98 7.52 11.51
N ALA A 42 17.08 8.84 11.68
CA ALA A 42 15.96 9.75 11.47
C ALA A 42 15.48 9.72 10.02
N ARG A 43 16.43 9.72 9.06
CA ARG A 43 16.13 9.64 7.64
C ARG A 43 15.59 8.26 7.25
N LEU A 44 16.04 7.17 7.88
CA LEU A 44 15.47 5.85 7.68
C LEU A 44 13.98 5.83 8.08
N VAL A 45 13.67 6.30 9.29
CA VAL A 45 12.29 6.36 9.80
C VAL A 45 11.41 7.21 8.89
N GLU A 46 11.88 8.41 8.52
CA GLU A 46 11.16 9.31 7.62
C GLU A 46 10.83 8.63 6.29
N ARG A 47 11.82 8.05 5.61
CA ARG A 47 11.62 7.43 4.28
C ARG A 47 10.66 6.25 4.34
N VAL A 48 10.78 5.39 5.35
CA VAL A 48 9.86 4.24 5.53
C VAL A 48 8.44 4.73 5.81
N ALA A 49 8.27 5.74 6.67
CA ALA A 49 6.97 6.31 6.98
C ALA A 49 6.30 6.96 5.75
N GLN A 50 7.08 7.71 4.96
CA GLN A 50 6.61 8.33 3.71
C GLN A 50 6.14 7.28 2.71
N ASN A 51 6.93 6.22 2.49
CA ASN A 51 6.54 5.10 1.63
C ASN A 51 5.23 4.47 2.12
N TYR A 52 5.06 4.28 3.43
CA TYR A 52 3.84 3.69 3.96
C TYR A 52 2.62 4.57 3.75
N ALA A 53 2.76 5.88 4.04
CA ALA A 53 1.71 6.87 3.84
C ALA A 53 1.26 6.93 2.37
N GLU A 54 2.21 6.84 1.43
CA GLU A 54 1.93 6.80 0.00
C GLU A 54 1.11 5.56 -0.40
N LEU A 55 1.46 4.39 0.10
CA LEU A 55 0.73 3.14 -0.18
C LEU A 55 -0.70 3.18 0.39
N ILE A 56 -0.86 3.66 1.63
CA ILE A 56 -2.17 3.82 2.27
C ILE A 56 -3.02 4.79 1.46
N LYS A 57 -2.46 5.92 1.03
CA LYS A 57 -3.16 6.92 0.23
C LYS A 57 -3.65 6.32 -1.09
N ALA A 58 -2.77 5.62 -1.81
CA ALA A 58 -3.12 4.98 -3.09
C ALA A 58 -4.25 3.95 -2.91
N TRP A 59 -4.15 3.06 -1.91
CA TRP A 59 -5.19 2.07 -1.63
C TRP A 59 -6.54 2.70 -1.28
N ARG A 60 -6.54 3.73 -0.41
CA ARG A 60 -7.77 4.43 -0.02
C ARG A 60 -8.45 5.12 -1.19
N GLN A 61 -7.68 5.77 -2.08
CA GLN A 61 -8.22 6.43 -3.26
C GLN A 61 -8.97 5.46 -4.17
N LEU A 62 -8.39 4.28 -4.41
CA LEU A 62 -9.03 3.23 -5.23
C LEU A 62 -10.29 2.67 -4.56
N ARG A 63 -10.25 2.46 -3.24
CA ARG A 63 -11.38 1.94 -2.45
C ARG A 63 -12.53 2.93 -2.27
N GLN A 64 -12.24 4.22 -2.16
CA GLN A 64 -13.26 5.27 -2.04
C GLN A 64 -13.96 5.53 -3.38
N ALA A 65 -13.26 5.29 -4.50
CA ALA A 65 -13.85 5.35 -5.83
C ALA A 65 -14.83 4.19 -6.12
N GLN A 66 -14.87 3.15 -5.27
CA GLN A 66 -15.83 2.06 -5.39
C GLN A 66 -17.09 2.39 -4.57
N PRO A 67 -18.24 2.66 -5.20
CA PRO A 67 -19.50 2.72 -4.48
C PRO A 67 -19.75 1.37 -3.83
N GLN A 68 -20.23 1.39 -2.60
CA GLN A 68 -20.60 0.21 -1.83
C GLN A 68 -21.83 -0.46 -2.48
N MET A 69 -21.65 -1.16 -3.60
CA MET A 69 -22.66 -2.06 -4.17
C MET A 69 -22.74 -3.32 -3.30
N LEU A 70 -23.40 -3.17 -2.16
CA LEU A 70 -24.00 -4.28 -1.43
C LEU A 70 -25.40 -4.49 -2.02
N SER A 71 -25.50 -5.18 -3.15
CA SER A 71 -26.71 -5.93 -3.46
C SER A 71 -26.64 -7.23 -2.68
N HIS A 72 -27.48 -7.36 -1.65
CA HIS A 72 -27.85 -8.66 -1.13
C HIS A 72 -28.33 -9.51 -2.31
N THR A 73 -27.67 -10.64 -2.57
CA THR A 73 -28.35 -11.77 -3.18
C THR A 73 -28.69 -12.70 -2.04
N GLU A 74 -29.78 -12.39 -1.35
CA GLU A 74 -30.64 -13.43 -0.80
C GLU A 74 -31.47 -13.94 -1.98
N GLU A 75 -31.23 -15.17 -2.43
CA GLU A 75 -32.24 -15.94 -3.15
C GLU A 75 -32.12 -17.44 -2.81
N ALA A 76 -33.24 -17.93 -2.25
CA ALA A 76 -33.82 -19.29 -2.24
C ALA A 76 -33.06 -20.46 -1.59
#